data_AF-A0AB36GR56-F1
#
_entry.id   AF-A0AB36GR56-F1
#
_cell.length_a   1.000
_cell.length_b   1.000
_cell.length_c   1.000
_cell.angle_alpha   90.00
_cell.angle_beta   90.00
_cell.angle_gamma   90.00
#
_symmetry.space_group_name_H-M   'P 1'
#
loop_
_entity.id
_entity.type
_entity.pdbx_description
1 polymer ?
#
loop_
_entity_poly.entity_id
_entity_poly.type
_entity_poly.pdbx_seq_one_letter_code
_entity_poly.pdbx_strand_id
1 'polypeptide(L)'
;MAETPSVSVNLKALAEELLNKAAGTESGRATHVFRAVPGGSLLQVLLVLKDGKELSKHENPGEALLHVLSGKVRLTADDDSLELSADEHAVVPQ
;
A
#
# COMPACT_ATOMS: atom_id res chain seq x y z
N MET A 1 30.37 -16.16 4.69
CA MET A 1 29.10 -16.60 5.30
C MET A 1 28.01 -16.25 4.32
N ALA A 2 27.38 -17.24 3.67
CA ALA A 2 26.32 -16.96 2.71
C ALA A 2 25.08 -16.49 3.47
N GLU A 3 24.58 -15.29 3.17
CA GLU A 3 23.32 -14.80 3.71
C GLU A 3 22.20 -15.74 3.28
N THR A 4 21.52 -16.33 4.26
CA THR A 4 20.33 -17.18 4.09
C THR A 4 19.28 -16.42 3.29
N PRO A 5 18.56 -17.03 2.32
CA PRO A 5 17.48 -16.34 1.63
C PRO A 5 16.45 -15.83 2.64
N SER A 6 16.32 -14.51 2.66
CA SER A 6 15.42 -13.73 3.50
C SER A 6 13.97 -14.11 3.24
N VAL A 7 13.14 -14.03 4.29
CA VAL A 7 11.68 -14.23 4.25
C VAL A 7 11.09 -13.51 3.02
N SER A 8 10.47 -14.29 2.12
CA SER A 8 9.75 -13.76 0.97
C SER A 8 8.30 -13.49 1.35
N VAL A 9 7.77 -12.34 0.92
CA VAL A 9 6.37 -11.96 1.12
C VAL A 9 5.64 -12.04 -0.21
N ASN A 10 4.64 -12.91 -0.31
CA ASN A 10 3.75 -12.94 -1.47
C ASN A 10 2.69 -11.85 -1.32
N LEU A 11 2.88 -10.72 -2.01
CA LEU A 11 1.98 -9.56 -1.90
C LEU A 11 0.55 -9.88 -2.35
N LYS A 12 0.36 -10.77 -3.33
CA LYS A 12 -0.97 -11.15 -3.81
C LYS A 12 -1.73 -11.93 -2.74
N ALA A 13 -1.10 -12.96 -2.16
CA ALA A 13 -1.71 -13.75 -1.10
C ALA A 13 -2.04 -12.87 0.12
N LEU A 14 -1.10 -12.01 0.52
CA LEU A 14 -1.32 -11.09 1.64
C LEU A 14 -2.43 -10.07 1.33
N ALA A 15 -2.53 -9.56 0.10
CA ALA A 15 -3.60 -8.66 -0.31
C ALA A 15 -4.98 -9.35 -0.23
N GLU A 16 -5.08 -10.62 -0.64
CA GLU A 16 -6.32 -11.40 -0.52
C GLU A 16 -6.75 -11.55 0.95
N GLU A 17 -5.82 -11.87 1.85
CA GLU A 17 -6.08 -11.91 3.29
C GLU A 17 -6.54 -10.56 3.84
N LEU A 18 -5.85 -9.47 3.45
CA LEU A 18 -6.20 -8.13 3.89
C LEU A 18 -7.56 -7.69 3.35
N LEU A 19 -7.93 -8.06 2.12
CA LEU A 19 -9.24 -7.75 1.53
C LEU A 19 -10.37 -8.45 2.29
N ASN A 20 -10.15 -9.71 2.68
CA ASN A 20 -11.09 -10.45 3.52
C ASN A 20 -11.26 -9.79 4.90
N LYS A 21 -10.15 -9.35 5.52
CA LYS A 21 -10.20 -8.59 6.79
C LYS A 21 -10.93 -7.26 6.61
N ALA A 22 -10.61 -6.50 5.57
CA ALA A 22 -11.21 -5.22 5.26
C ALA A 22 -12.73 -5.31 5.08
N ALA A 23 -13.22 -6.39 4.47
CA ALA A 23 -14.66 -6.62 4.27
C ALA A 23 -15.46 -6.70 5.59
N GLY A 24 -14.82 -7.07 6.71
CA GLY A 24 -15.44 -7.08 8.04
C GLY A 24 -15.33 -5.75 8.80
N THR A 25 -14.70 -4.72 8.23
CA THR A 25 -14.51 -3.41 8.88
C THR A 25 -15.44 -2.36 8.26
N GLU A 26 -15.95 -1.43 9.07
CA GLU A 26 -16.78 -0.31 8.59
C GLU A 26 -16.04 0.59 7.59
N SER A 27 -14.75 0.81 7.86
CA SER A 27 -13.85 1.57 6.99
C SER A 27 -13.57 0.87 5.66
N GLY A 28 -13.84 -0.44 5.53
CA GLY A 28 -13.60 -1.22 4.33
C GLY A 28 -12.14 -1.20 3.85
N ARG A 29 -11.19 -1.12 4.77
CA ARG A 29 -9.75 -1.04 4.48
C ARG A 29 -8.94 -1.85 5.48
N ALA A 30 -7.77 -2.29 5.06
CA ALA A 30 -6.80 -2.95 5.93
C ALA A 30 -5.37 -2.67 5.46
N THR A 31 -4.42 -2.72 6.38
CA THR A 31 -3.00 -2.45 6.10
C THR A 31 -2.11 -3.48 6.76
N HIS A 32 -1.00 -3.80 6.10
CA HIS A 32 0.11 -4.54 6.71
C HIS A 32 1.41 -3.79 6.47
N VAL A 33 2.20 -3.59 7.53
CA VAL A 33 3.48 -2.87 7.46
C VAL A 33 4.60 -3.86 7.74
N PHE A 34 5.61 -3.86 6.88
CA PHE A 34 6.79 -4.71 7.03
C PHE A 34 8.04 -3.96 6.56
N ARG A 35 9.23 -4.44 6.97
CA ARG A 35 10.49 -3.86 6.50
C ARG A 35 10.72 -4.26 5.04
N ALA A 36 11.04 -3.28 4.20
CA ALA A 36 11.39 -3.53 2.81
C ALA A 36 12.76 -4.20 2.68
N VAL A 37 13.68 -3.88 3.59
CA VAL A 37 15.05 -4.42 3.62
C VAL A 37 15.35 -4.94 5.03
N PRO A 38 15.83 -6.20 5.17
CA PRO A 38 16.32 -6.70 6.46
C PRO A 38 17.38 -5.78 7.06
N GLY A 39 17.19 -5.34 8.31
CA GLY A 39 18.10 -4.40 8.97
C GLY A 39 18.01 -2.93 8.49
N GLY A 40 17.26 -2.65 7.42
CA GLY A 40 17.02 -1.29 6.92
C GLY A 40 15.88 -0.56 7.64
N SER A 41 15.84 0.76 7.47
CA SER A 41 14.78 1.63 8.01
C SER A 41 13.58 1.79 7.08
N LEU A 42 13.70 1.43 5.80
CA LEU A 42 12.62 1.55 4.82
C LEU A 42 11.48 0.57 5.16
N LEU A 43 10.29 1.11 5.35
CA LEU A 43 9.06 0.36 5.56
C LEU A 43 8.29 0.27 4.25
N GLN A 44 7.67 -0.89 4.02
CA GLN A 44 6.70 -1.11 2.97
C GLN A 44 5.33 -1.30 3.63
N VAL A 45 4.34 -0.58 3.10
CA VAL A 45 2.95 -0.67 3.54
C VAL A 45 2.16 -1.30 2.41
N LEU A 46 1.58 -2.48 2.66
CA LEU A 46 0.56 -3.04 1.79
C LEU A 46 -0.81 -2.58 2.30
N LEU A 47 -1.48 -1.77 1.50
CA LEU A 47 -2.82 -1.25 1.76
C LEU A 47 -3.83 -1.92 0.82
N VAL A 48 -5.00 -2.22 1.35
CA VAL A 48 -6.17 -2.58 0.53
C VAL A 48 -7.36 -1.69 0.86
N LEU A 49 -8.14 -1.38 -0.17
CA LEU A 49 -9.40 -0.63 -0.09
C LEU A 49 -10.48 -1.46 -0.77
N LYS A 50 -11.65 -1.55 -0.14
CA LYS A 50 -12.88 -1.99 -0.81
C LYS A 50 -13.34 -0.89 -1.78
N ASP A 51 -14.12 -1.30 -2.78
CA ASP A 51 -14.70 -0.35 -3.74
C ASP A 51 -15.44 0.80 -3.04
N GLY A 52 -15.21 2.03 -3.52
CA GLY A 52 -15.78 3.25 -2.95
C GLY A 52 -15.26 3.65 -1.57
N LYS A 53 -14.19 3.01 -1.05
CA LYS A 53 -13.56 3.38 0.23
C LYS A 53 -12.30 4.20 0.00
N GLU A 54 -11.96 5.02 1.00
CA GLU A 54 -10.86 5.96 0.96
C GLU A 54 -10.01 5.91 2.24
N LEU A 55 -8.84 6.53 2.16
CA LEU A 55 -8.05 6.88 3.34
C LEU A 55 -8.40 8.29 3.79
N SER A 56 -8.38 8.52 5.09
CA SER A 56 -8.47 9.87 5.64
C SER A 56 -7.26 10.69 5.17
N LYS A 57 -7.47 12.00 4.92
CA LYS A 57 -6.38 12.94 4.63
C LYS A 57 -5.36 12.88 5.78
N HIS A 58 -4.10 12.68 5.43
CA HIS A 58 -2.98 12.65 6.37
C HIS A 58 -1.76 13.29 5.71
N GLU A 59 -0.92 13.93 6.52
CA GLU A 59 0.36 14.47 6.04
C GLU A 59 1.31 13.32 5.69
N ASN A 60 2.11 13.50 4.64
CA ASN A 60 3.16 12.56 4.26
C ASN A 60 4.54 13.17 4.61
N PRO A 61 5.10 12.84 5.78
CA PRO A 61 6.30 13.53 6.30
C PRO A 61 7.60 13.16 5.58
N GLY A 62 7.57 12.32 4.54
CA GLY A 62 8.77 11.78 3.92
C GLY A 62 8.57 11.36 2.47
N GLU A 63 9.62 10.78 1.91
CA GLU A 63 9.58 10.25 0.54
C GLU A 63 8.75 8.96 0.51
N ALA A 64 7.72 8.94 -0.34
CA ALA A 64 6.85 7.78 -0.50
C ALA A 64 6.45 7.60 -1.97
N LEU A 65 6.21 6.34 -2.33
CA LEU A 65 5.65 5.95 -3.62
C LEU A 65 4.40 5.09 -3.39
N LEU A 66 3.48 5.16 -4.34
CA LEU A 66 2.33 4.28 -4.44
C LEU A 66 2.50 3.43 -5.69
N HIS A 67 2.45 2.11 -5.52
CA HIS A 67 2.40 1.15 -6.62
C HIS A 67 1.11 0.34 -6.54
N VAL A 68 0.31 0.37 -7.60
CA VAL A 68 -0.99 -0.29 -7.62
C VAL A 68 -0.81 -1.73 -8.05
N LEU A 69 -1.03 -2.68 -7.13
CA LEU A 69 -0.91 -4.11 -7.47
C LEU A 69 -2.13 -4.65 -8.22
N SER A 70 -3.32 -4.08 -7.97
CA SER A 70 -4.56 -4.48 -8.63
C SER A 70 -5.64 -3.41 -8.49
N GLY A 71 -6.61 -3.43 -9.40
CA GLY A 71 -7.73 -2.51 -9.39
C GLY A 71 -7.36 -1.12 -9.91
N LYS A 72 -8.09 -0.11 -9.42
CA LYS A 72 -7.88 1.30 -9.75
C LYS A 72 -8.03 2.12 -8.48
N VAL A 73 -7.20 3.14 -8.34
CA VAL A 73 -7.22 4.09 -7.22
C VAL A 73 -7.10 5.50 -7.74
N ARG A 74 -7.56 6.47 -6.95
CA ARG A 74 -7.33 7.88 -7.18
C ARG A 74 -6.48 8.42 -6.04
N LEU A 75 -5.30 8.91 -6.36
CA LEU A 75 -4.48 9.71 -5.44
C LEU A 75 -4.98 11.15 -5.51
N THR A 76 -5.23 11.76 -4.36
CA THR A 76 -5.63 13.17 -4.25
C THR A 76 -4.63 13.90 -3.37
N ALA A 77 -4.20 15.08 -3.82
CA ALA A 77 -3.29 15.95 -3.09
C ALA A 77 -3.71 17.41 -3.34
N ASP A 78 -4.23 18.06 -2.31
CA ASP A 78 -4.84 19.39 -2.39
C ASP A 78 -5.85 19.53 -3.54
N ASP A 79 -5.57 20.35 -4.55
CA ASP A 79 -6.46 20.56 -5.70
C ASP A 79 -6.17 19.59 -6.87
N ASP A 80 -5.13 18.76 -6.75
CA ASP A 80 -4.70 17.82 -7.78
C ASP A 80 -5.21 16.39 -7.50
N SER A 81 -5.45 15.66 -8.59
CA SER A 81 -5.75 14.23 -8.51
C SER A 81 -5.14 13.45 -9.67
N LEU A 82 -4.76 12.21 -9.38
CA LEU A 82 -4.17 11.28 -10.35
C LEU A 82 -4.87 9.92 -10.23
N GLU A 83 -5.41 9.43 -11.34
CA GLU A 83 -5.96 8.08 -11.41
C GLU A 83 -4.84 7.09 -11.78
N LEU A 84 -4.79 5.97 -11.07
CA LEU A 84 -3.79 4.91 -11.24
C LEU A 84 -4.49 3.56 -11.35
N SER A 85 -4.07 2.78 -12.32
CA SER A 85 -4.48 1.40 -12.60
C SER A 85 -3.40 0.42 -12.15
N ALA A 86 -3.75 -0.87 -12.14
CA ALA A 86 -2.79 -1.94 -11.85
C ALA A 86 -1.48 -1.79 -12.64
N ASP A 87 -0.38 -2.08 -11.97
CA ASP A 87 1.00 -1.98 -12.43
C ASP A 87 1.52 -0.54 -12.65
N GLU A 88 0.71 0.49 -12.35
CA GLU A 88 1.17 1.88 -12.35
C GLU A 88 1.84 2.29 -11.03
N HIS A 89 2.72 3.28 -11.11
CA HIS A 89 3.47 3.85 -10.00
C HIS A 89 3.29 5.37 -9.98
N ALA A 90 3.11 5.94 -8.80
CA ALA A 90 3.17 7.39 -8.59
C ALA A 90 4.02 7.75 -7.36
N VAL A 91 4.71 8.87 -7.43
CA VAL A 91 5.28 9.50 -6.24
C VAL A 91 4.14 10.11 -5.44
N VAL A 92 4.13 9.87 -4.12
CA VAL A 92 3.16 10.48 -3.22
C VAL A 92 3.68 11.87 -2.84
N PRO A 93 2.92 12.95 -3.11
CA PRO A 93 3.27 14.29 -2.66
C PRO A 93 3.44 14.35 -1.13
N GLN A 94 4.24 15.31 -0.66
CA GLN A 94 4.49 15.53 0.77
C GLN A 94 3.43 16.43 1.38
#